data_AF-A0A1I4EEJ9-F1
#
_entry.id   AF-A0A1I4EEJ9-F1
#
_cell.length_a   1.000
_cell.length_b   1.000
_cell.length_c   1.000
_cell.angle_alpha   90.00
_cell.angle_beta   90.00
_cell.angle_gamma   90.00
#
_symmetry.space_group_name_H-M   'P 1'
#
loop_
_entity.id
_entity.type
_entity.pdbx_description
1 polymer ?
#
loop_
_entity_poly.entity_id
_entity_poly.type
_entity_poly.pdbx_seq_one_letter_code
_entity_poly.pdbx_strand_id
1 'polypeptide(L)' 'MPIPGYDPDDLEETLARLLAEHGHSEFLTDAEHERVKAGESLVDVLDSEDIERLLDLQRDQSTRPAK' A
#
# COMPACT_ATOMS: atom_id res chain seq x y z
N MET A 1 10.46 -7.44 -4.96
CA MET A 1 10.47 -7.55 -6.44
C MET A 1 10.23 -6.16 -7.02
N PRO A 2 10.82 -5.77 -8.17
CA PRO A 2 10.53 -4.47 -8.77
C PRO A 2 9.15 -4.49 -9.44
N ILE A 3 8.21 -3.67 -8.96
CA ILE A 3 6.93 -3.43 -9.63
C ILE A 3 7.20 -2.48 -10.80
N PRO A 4 6.95 -2.88 -12.06
CA PRO A 4 7.24 -2.03 -13.21
C PRO A 4 6.40 -0.75 -13.17
N GLY A 5 7.05 0.41 -13.04
CA GLY A 5 6.40 1.73 -13.06
C GLY A 5 6.32 2.45 -11.71
N TYR A 6 6.80 1.84 -10.63
CA TYR A 6 7.00 2.50 -9.34
C TYR A 6 8.44 2.33 -8.87
N ASP A 7 9.07 3.42 -8.46
CA ASP A 7 10.33 3.35 -7.72
C ASP A 7 10.04 2.87 -6.28
N PRO A 8 10.99 2.18 -5.61
CA PRO A 8 10.78 1.67 -4.26
C PRO A 8 10.33 2.76 -3.28
N ASP A 9 10.90 3.95 -3.40
CA ASP A 9 10.58 5.11 -2.54
C ASP A 9 9.16 5.64 -2.81
N ASP A 10 8.75 5.76 -4.08
CA ASP A 10 7.41 6.22 -4.47
C ASP A 10 6.32 5.19 -4.12
N LEU A 11 6.65 3.90 -4.24
CA LEU A 11 5.75 2.79 -3.90
C LEU A 11 5.48 2.76 -2.40
N GLU A 12 6.52 2.93 -1.58
CA GLU A 12 6.42 3.00 -0.13
C GLU A 12 5.49 4.14 0.31
N GLU A 13 5.70 5.36 -0.21
CA GLU A 13 4.84 6.52 0.10
C GLU A 13 3.39 6.28 -0.33
N THR A 14 3.21 5.71 -1.52
CA THR A 14 1.88 5.41 -2.08
C THR A 14 1.13 4.39 -1.21
N LEU A 15 1.79 3.30 -0.83
CA LEU A 15 1.21 2.26 0.02
C LEU A 15 0.87 2.80 1.41
N ALA A 16 1.77 3.59 2.02
CA ALA A 16 1.53 4.22 3.31
C ALA A 16 0.28 5.13 3.29
N ARG A 17 0.12 5.91 2.21
CA ARG A 17 -1.05 6.77 2.02
C ARG A 17 -2.33 5.95 1.85
N LEU A 18 -2.30 4.91 1.01
CA LEU A 18 -3.46 4.06 0.76
C LEU A 18 -3.86 3.27 2.00
N LEU A 19 -2.90 2.77 2.77
CA LEU A 19 -3.13 2.13 4.08
C LEU A 19 -3.75 3.09 5.10
N ALA A 20 -3.35 4.37 5.09
CA ALA A 20 -3.96 5.39 5.92
C ALA A 20 -5.40 5.72 5.48
N GLU A 21 -5.68 5.71 4.18
CA GLU A 21 -7.00 6.01 3.61
C GLU A 21 -7.99 4.84 3.73
N HIS A 22 -7.54 3.60 3.48
CA HIS A 22 -8.38 2.40 3.47
C HIS A 22 -8.37 1.64 4.80
N GLY A 23 -7.38 1.88 5.66
CA GLY A 23 -7.31 1.33 7.01
C GLY A 23 -6.32 0.19 7.13
N HIS A 24 -5.39 0.34 8.07
CA HIS A 24 -4.31 -0.62 8.28
C HIS A 24 -4.85 -2.00 8.68
N SER A 25 -5.98 -2.09 9.37
CA SER A 25 -6.56 -3.36 9.82
C SER A 25 -7.13 -4.26 8.71
N GLU A 26 -7.39 -3.71 7.52
CA GLU A 26 -7.88 -4.53 6.38
C GLU A 26 -6.74 -5.19 5.60
N PHE A 27 -5.52 -4.64 5.68
CA PHE A 27 -4.37 -5.05 4.87
C PHE A 27 -3.15 -5.46 5.70
N LEU A 28 -3.09 -5.08 6.97
CA LEU A 28 -2.02 -5.41 7.90
C LEU A 28 -2.63 -6.01 9.17
N THR A 29 -2.04 -7.10 9.61
CA THR A 29 -2.23 -7.65 10.95
C THR A 29 -1.51 -6.79 11.99
N ASP A 30 -1.87 -6.95 13.26
CA ASP A 30 -1.21 -6.25 14.38
C ASP A 30 0.32 -6.48 14.40
N ALA A 31 0.76 -7.68 14.01
CA ALA A 31 2.17 -8.03 13.96
C ALA A 31 2.92 -7.30 12.83
N GLU A 32 2.31 -7.22 11.65
CA GLU A 32 2.85 -6.51 10.49
C GLU A 32 2.90 -5.01 10.72
N HIS A 33 1.88 -4.47 11.38
CA HIS A 33 1.87 -3.05 11.75
C HIS A 33 3.03 -2.67 12.68
N GLU A 34 3.39 -3.53 13.64
CA GLU A 34 4.57 -3.30 14.49
C GLU A 34 5.88 -3.39 13.71
N ARG A 35 5.96 -4.25 12.68
CA ARG A 35 7.13 -4.33 11.78
C ARG A 35 7.31 -3.06 10.97
N VAL A 36 6.23 -2.53 10.41
CA VAL A 36 6.23 -1.24 9.69
C VAL A 36 6.68 -0.11 10.63
N LYS A 37 6.16 -0.07 11.87
CA LYS A 37 6.61 0.91 12.87
C LYS A 37 8.08 0.76 13.26
N ALA A 38 8.64 -0.44 13.18
CA ALA A 38 10.06 -0.67 13.40
C ALA A 38 10.95 -0.16 12.25
N GLY A 39 10.34 0.33 11.17
CA GLY A 39 11.03 0.81 9.97
C GLY A 39 11.22 -0.26 8.91
N GLU A 40 10.47 -1.37 8.99
CA GLU A 40 10.44 -2.36 7.92
C GLU A 40 9.60 -1.84 6.75
N SER A 41 10.07 -2.10 5.54
CA SER A 41 9.49 -1.52 4.32
C SER A 41 8.13 -2.15 4.04
N LEU A 42 7.14 -1.33 3.68
CA LEU A 42 5.79 -1.80 3.41
C LEU A 42 5.73 -2.84 2.30
N VAL A 43 6.64 -2.79 1.33
CA VAL A 43 6.73 -3.77 0.24
C VAL A 43 7.30 -5.12 0.66
N ASP A 44 8.01 -5.16 1.80
CA ASP A 44 8.52 -6.39 2.41
C ASP A 44 7.53 -6.97 3.43
N VAL A 45 6.69 -6.11 4.02
CA VAL A 45 5.66 -6.51 4.98
C VAL A 45 4.37 -6.94 4.28
N LEU A 46 3.93 -6.20 3.26
CA LEU A 46 2.75 -6.53 2.48
C LEU A 46 3.09 -7.57 1.42
N ASP A 47 2.16 -8.51 1.23
CA ASP A 47 2.26 -9.46 0.14
C ASP A 47 1.99 -8.78 -1.20
N SER A 48 2.50 -9.39 -2.28
CA SER A 48 2.32 -8.86 -3.64
C SER A 48 0.84 -8.72 -4.02
N GLU A 49 -0.03 -9.61 -3.53
CA GLU A 49 -1.48 -9.57 -3.76
C GLU A 49 -2.13 -8.34 -3.08
N ASP A 50 -1.73 -8.01 -1.85
CA ASP A 50 -2.26 -6.85 -1.12
C ASP A 50 -1.78 -5.54 -1.74
N ILE A 51 -0.52 -5.49 -2.17
CA ILE A 51 0.04 -4.35 -2.91
C ILE A 51 -0.74 -4.12 -4.21
N GLU A 52 -0.96 -5.17 -5.00
CA GLU A 52 -1.73 -5.07 -6.25
C GLU A 52 -3.17 -4.58 -5.97
N ARG A 53 -3.81 -5.08 -4.91
CA ARG A 53 -5.14 -4.66 -4.51
C ARG A 53 -5.20 -3.19 -4.08
N LEU A 54 -4.23 -2.72 -3.29
CA LEU A 54 -4.13 -1.31 -2.90
C LEU A 54 -3.93 -0.40 -4.13
N LEU A 55 -3.04 -0.79 -5.04
CA LEU A 55 -2.79 -0.05 -6.28
C LEU A 55 -4.01 -0.03 -7.19
N ASP A 56 -4.80 -1.10 -7.23
CA ASP A 56 -6.06 -1.13 -7.99
C ASP A 56 -7.11 -0.17 -7.39
N LEU A 57 -7.22 -0.12 -6.06
CA LEU A 57 -8.09 0.84 -5.36
C LEU A 57 -7.71 2.30 -5.65
N GLN A 58 -6.41 2.62 -5.69
CA GLN A 58 -5.91 3.93 -6.09
C GLN A 58 -6.35 4.28 -7.52
N ARG A 59 -6.25 3.32 -8.44
CA ARG A 59 -6.60 3.51 -9.84
C ARG A 59 -8.11 3.76 -10.01
N ASP A 60 -8.93 3.07 -9.24
CA ASP A 60 -10.39 3.26 -9.21
C ASP A 60 -10.75 4.68 -8.73
N GLN A 61 -10.06 5.19 -7.70
CA GLN A 61 -10.25 6.56 -7.19
C GLN A 61 -9.91 7.64 -8.21
N SER A 62 -8.87 7.45 -9.04
CA SER A 62 -8.54 8.38 -10.13
C SER A 62 -9.57 8.41 -11.25
N THR A 63 -10.48 7.44 -11.33
CA THR A 63 -11.49 7.35 -12.40
C THR A 63 -12.90 7.78 -12.00
N ARG A 64 -13.15 8.22 -10.76
CA ARG A 64 -14.46 8.80 -10.41
C ARG A 64 -14.59 10.23 -10.92
N PRO A 65 -15.45 10.51 -11.93
CA PRO A 65 -15.84 11.89 -12.20
C PRO A 65 -16.64 12.40 -10.99
N ALA A 66 -16.20 13.51 -10.42
CA ALA A 66 -17.00 14.29 -9.49
C ALA A 66 -18.36 14.58 -10.15
N LYS A 67 -19.44 14.07 -9.54
CA LYS A 67 -20.81 14.27 -10.00
C LYS A 67 -21.36 15.59 -9.48
#